data_AF-A0A353G5H5-F1
#
_entry.id   AF-A0A353G5H5-F1
#
_cell.length_a   1.000
_cell.length_b   1.000
_cell.length_c   1.000
_cell.angle_alpha   90.00
_cell.angle_beta   90.00
_cell.angle_gamma   90.00
#
_symmetry.space_group_name_H-M   'P 1'
#
loop_
_entity.id
_entity.type
_entity.pdbx_description
1 polymer ?
#
loop_
_entity_poly.entity_id
_entity_poly.type
_entity_poly.pdbx_seq_one_letter_code
_entity_poly.pdbx_strand_id
1 'polypeptide(L)'
;MSDNGSGLLKNLFLIYESYGWIRSFIASGYTWMSVVFTCLAWRKAIEGNWADTALAILPTLAGFSIAAYAVYFSVLSDKERTALLAPDETLGGRSPLLILASSVSHTVFIQVIAILLAIVFQSKPFPTLEGFEKWAKIINNSISFGGLFLTVYGITLVLAAVFSIFRILHIKTRIVK
;
A
#
# COMPACT_ATOMS: atom_id res chain seq x y z
N MET A 1 -31.27 -9.69 -4.88
CA MET A 1 -30.44 -8.68 -5.59
C MET A 1 -29.02 -9.25 -5.68
N SER A 2 -28.60 -9.62 -6.89
CA SER A 2 -27.26 -10.13 -7.18
C SER A 2 -26.22 -9.06 -6.84
N ASP A 3 -25.36 -9.32 -5.86
CA ASP A 3 -24.21 -8.49 -5.57
C ASP A 3 -23.15 -8.83 -6.62
N ASN A 4 -22.96 -7.97 -7.61
CA ASN A 4 -22.18 -8.28 -8.83
C ASN A 4 -20.65 -8.39 -8.59
N GLY A 5 -20.20 -8.57 -7.35
CA GLY A 5 -18.77 -8.65 -6.98
C GLY A 5 -17.94 -7.39 -7.27
N SER A 6 -18.55 -6.35 -7.85
CA SER A 6 -17.90 -5.16 -8.39
C SER A 6 -18.01 -3.93 -7.47
N GLY A 7 -18.56 -4.09 -6.27
CA GLY A 7 -18.68 -3.01 -5.31
C GLY A 7 -17.30 -2.56 -4.83
N LEU A 8 -16.73 -1.53 -5.46
CA LEU A 8 -15.40 -0.98 -5.14
C LEU A 8 -15.25 -0.72 -3.63
N LEU A 9 -16.24 -0.07 -3.02
CA LEU A 9 -16.23 0.21 -1.59
C LEU A 9 -16.33 -1.07 -0.75
N LYS A 10 -17.21 -2.02 -1.11
CA LYS A 10 -17.37 -3.29 -0.37
C LYS A 10 -16.08 -4.13 -0.40
N ASN A 11 -15.44 -4.22 -1.56
CA ASN A 11 -14.19 -4.96 -1.73
C ASN A 11 -13.04 -4.28 -0.96
N LEU A 12 -12.97 -2.95 -0.98
CA LEU A 12 -12.02 -2.21 -0.15
C LEU A 12 -12.30 -2.46 1.34
N PHE A 13 -13.56 -2.39 1.79
CA PHE A 13 -13.91 -2.68 3.18
C PHE A 13 -13.47 -4.08 3.61
N LEU A 14 -13.70 -5.10 2.79
CA LEU A 14 -13.29 -6.48 3.06
C LEU A 14 -11.76 -6.61 3.19
N ILE A 15 -11.00 -5.94 2.31
CA ILE A 15 -9.52 -5.91 2.36
C ILE A 15 -9.05 -5.25 3.66
N TYR A 16 -9.61 -4.09 4.00
CA TYR A 16 -9.18 -3.33 5.18
C TYR A 16 -9.61 -3.97 6.50
N GLU A 17 -10.73 -4.68 6.52
CA GLU A 17 -11.16 -5.51 7.65
C GLU A 17 -10.14 -6.62 7.92
N SER A 18 -9.69 -7.29 6.86
CA SER A 18 -8.68 -8.34 6.95
C SER A 18 -7.30 -7.81 7.37
N TYR A 19 -6.94 -6.61 6.91
CA TYR A 19 -5.64 -5.98 7.19
C TYR A 19 -5.50 -5.49 8.65
N GLY A 20 -6.62 -5.12 9.31
CA GLY A 20 -6.61 -4.55 10.67
C GLY A 20 -6.92 -3.04 10.73
N TRP A 21 -7.61 -2.51 9.71
CA TRP A 21 -8.12 -1.14 9.63
C TRP A 21 -7.05 -0.02 9.73
N ILE A 22 -7.51 1.23 9.75
CA ILE A 22 -6.71 2.47 9.86
C ILE A 22 -5.85 2.50 11.14
N ARG A 23 -6.24 1.77 12.19
CA ARG A 23 -5.42 1.64 13.41
C ARG A 23 -4.07 1.00 13.12
N SER A 24 -4.02 0.03 12.20
CA SER A 24 -2.77 -0.56 11.71
C SER A 24 -1.92 0.47 10.95
N PHE A 25 -2.55 1.32 10.15
CA PHE A 25 -1.86 2.39 9.41
C PHE A 25 -1.18 3.39 10.35
N ILE A 26 -1.85 3.90 11.38
CA ILE A 26 -1.28 4.94 12.26
C ILE A 26 -0.26 4.35 13.27
N ALA A 27 -0.46 3.10 13.69
CA ALA A 27 0.41 2.44 14.67
C ALA A 27 1.59 1.68 14.04
N SER A 28 1.65 1.50 12.72
CA SER A 28 2.74 0.73 12.11
C SER A 28 4.07 1.48 12.12
N GLY A 29 5.15 0.78 12.44
CA GLY A 29 6.51 1.32 12.31
C GLY A 29 6.86 1.76 10.89
N TYR A 30 6.23 1.17 9.86
CA TYR A 30 6.43 1.55 8.47
C TYR A 30 5.93 2.97 8.18
N THR A 31 4.76 3.33 8.69
CA THR A 31 4.20 4.69 8.52
C THR A 31 5.13 5.75 9.12
N TRP A 32 5.62 5.52 10.34
CA TRP A 32 6.57 6.44 10.99
C TRP A 32 7.90 6.52 10.24
N MET A 33 8.40 5.38 9.76
CA MET A 33 9.57 5.34 8.89
C MET A 33 9.35 6.19 7.64
N SER A 34 8.19 6.07 6.98
CA SER A 34 7.87 6.88 5.80
C SER A 34 7.77 8.36 6.13
N VAL A 35 7.14 8.74 7.25
CA VAL A 35 7.10 10.14 7.71
C VAL A 35 8.51 10.69 7.84
N VAL A 36 9.42 9.97 8.52
CA VAL A 36 10.81 10.40 8.70
C VAL A 36 11.50 10.57 7.34
N PHE A 37 11.40 9.59 6.44
CA PHE A 37 12.00 9.70 5.11
C PHE A 37 11.39 10.83 4.27
N THR A 38 10.08 11.07 4.36
CA THR A 38 9.41 12.21 3.70
C THR A 38 9.91 13.54 4.25
N CYS A 39 10.07 13.66 5.57
CA CYS A 39 10.63 14.86 6.20
C CYS A 39 12.08 15.08 5.78
N LEU A 40 12.90 14.03 5.67
CA LEU A 40 14.28 14.14 5.19
C LEU A 40 14.33 14.50 3.69
N ALA A 41 13.39 14.00 2.90
CA ALA A 41 13.28 14.26 1.47
C ALA A 41 12.40 15.47 1.12
N TRP A 42 12.07 16.34 2.09
CA TRP A 42 11.14 17.48 1.94
C TRP A 42 11.42 18.34 0.71
N ARG A 43 12.70 18.49 0.34
CA ARG A 43 13.12 19.27 -0.83
C ARG A 43 12.52 18.72 -2.15
N LYS A 44 12.36 17.40 -2.27
CA LYS A 44 11.69 16.78 -3.43
C LYS A 44 10.19 17.12 -3.50
N ALA A 45 9.54 17.37 -2.35
CA ALA A 45 8.17 17.87 -2.33
C ALA A 45 8.12 19.33 -2.80
N ILE A 46 9.03 20.19 -2.36
CA ILE A 46 9.02 21.59 -2.79
C ILE A 46 9.35 21.75 -4.27
N GLU A 47 10.32 20.98 -4.78
CA GLU A 47 10.71 21.03 -6.19
C GLU A 47 9.73 20.28 -7.11
N GLY A 48 8.79 19.50 -6.56
CA GLY A 48 7.82 18.72 -7.34
C GLY A 48 8.38 17.42 -7.96
N ASN A 49 9.68 17.15 -7.80
CA ASN A 49 10.39 15.99 -8.35
C ASN A 49 9.94 14.62 -7.81
N TRP A 50 9.05 14.59 -6.80
CA TRP A 50 8.49 13.35 -6.26
C TRP A 50 7.60 12.64 -7.28
N ALA A 51 6.89 13.38 -8.15
CA ALA A 51 5.97 12.81 -9.12
C ALA A 51 6.70 11.94 -10.14
N ASP A 52 7.83 12.43 -10.67
CA ASP A 52 8.68 11.67 -11.59
C ASP A 52 9.24 10.41 -10.92
N THR A 53 9.61 10.53 -9.65
CA THR A 53 10.10 9.40 -8.85
C THR A 53 9.00 8.34 -8.67
N ALA A 54 7.77 8.78 -8.39
CA ALA A 54 6.62 7.89 -8.23
C ALA A 54 6.30 7.14 -9.53
N LEU A 55 6.24 7.86 -10.65
CA LEU A 55 5.94 7.29 -11.96
C LEU A 55 7.03 6.34 -12.48
N ALA A 56 8.29 6.59 -12.13
CA ALA A 56 9.40 5.73 -12.54
C ALA A 56 9.49 4.42 -11.76
N ILE A 57 9.15 4.43 -10.45
CA ILE A 57 9.46 3.31 -9.55
C ILE A 57 8.20 2.51 -9.17
N LEU A 58 7.09 3.18 -8.85
CA LEU A 58 5.93 2.52 -8.26
C LEU A 58 5.23 1.52 -9.19
N PRO A 59 5.08 1.75 -10.52
CA PRO A 59 4.45 0.76 -11.39
C PRO A 59 5.17 -0.59 -11.37
N THR A 60 6.50 -0.56 -11.38
CA THR A 60 7.34 -1.75 -11.31
C THR A 60 7.21 -2.44 -9.96
N LEU A 61 7.25 -1.70 -8.84
CA LEU A 61 7.06 -2.26 -7.50
C LEU A 61 5.67 -2.88 -7.30
N ALA A 62 4.62 -2.25 -7.86
CA ALA A 62 3.26 -2.79 -7.82
C ALA A 62 3.17 -4.10 -8.60
N GLY A 63 3.72 -4.14 -9.82
CA GLY A 63 3.80 -5.35 -10.63
C GLY A 63 4.55 -6.48 -9.91
N PHE A 64 5.71 -6.17 -9.31
CA PHE A 64 6.47 -7.16 -8.52
C PHE A 64 5.72 -7.64 -7.28
N SER A 65 4.99 -6.77 -6.59
CA SER A 65 4.20 -7.16 -5.41
C SER A 65 3.08 -8.16 -5.77
N ILE A 66 2.38 -7.92 -6.89
CA ILE A 66 1.35 -8.83 -7.40
C ILE A 66 1.99 -10.14 -7.88
N ALA A 67 3.09 -10.06 -8.63
CA ALA A 67 3.79 -11.24 -9.14
C ALA A 67 4.33 -12.13 -8.01
N ALA A 68 4.95 -11.53 -6.99
CA ALA A 68 5.45 -12.26 -5.82
C ALA A 68 4.32 -13.00 -5.09
N TYR A 69 3.16 -12.35 -4.92
CA TYR A 69 1.98 -12.99 -4.35
C TYR A 69 1.45 -14.13 -5.24
N ALA A 70 1.37 -13.93 -6.55
CA ALA A 70 0.92 -14.96 -7.48
C ALA A 70 1.84 -16.19 -7.49
N VAL A 71 3.16 -15.97 -7.47
CA VAL A 71 4.16 -17.04 -7.36
C VAL A 71 4.05 -17.75 -6.02
N TYR A 72 3.91 -17.00 -4.92
CA TYR A 72 3.70 -17.61 -3.60
C TYR A 72 2.46 -18.52 -3.59
N PHE A 73 1.34 -18.02 -4.12
CA PHE A 73 0.07 -18.74 -4.16
C PHE A 73 0.09 -19.97 -5.09
N SER A 74 0.80 -19.89 -6.22
CA SER A 74 0.89 -20.98 -7.19
C SER A 74 1.68 -22.18 -6.67
N VAL A 75 2.66 -21.95 -5.80
CA VAL A 75 3.48 -23.00 -5.18
C VAL A 75 2.74 -23.74 -4.06
N LEU A 76 1.66 -23.18 -3.51
CA LEU A 76 0.88 -23.85 -2.47
C LEU A 76 0.05 -25.01 -3.04
N SER A 77 0.15 -26.17 -2.40
CA SER A 77 -0.78 -27.29 -2.61
C SER A 77 -2.17 -26.99 -2.02
N ASP A 78 -3.20 -27.71 -2.45
CA ASP A 78 -4.56 -27.48 -1.94
C ASP A 78 -4.69 -27.71 -0.42
N LYS A 79 -3.95 -28.67 0.12
CA LYS A 79 -3.86 -28.91 1.57
C LYS A 79 -3.26 -27.70 2.28
N GLU A 80 -2.18 -27.12 1.74
CA GLU A 80 -1.52 -25.95 2.31
C GLU A 80 -2.37 -24.68 2.21
N ARG A 81 -3.06 -24.48 1.08
CA ARG A 81 -4.01 -23.37 0.93
C ARG A 81 -5.11 -23.45 1.97
N THR A 82 -5.73 -24.62 2.13
CA THR A 82 -6.79 -24.85 3.11
C THR A 82 -6.28 -24.62 4.54
N ALA A 83 -5.07 -25.10 4.84
CA ALA A 83 -4.43 -24.88 6.14
C ALA A 83 -4.16 -23.40 6.42
N LEU A 84 -3.68 -22.63 5.45
CA LEU A 84 -3.41 -21.19 5.60
C LEU A 84 -4.68 -20.33 5.56
N LEU A 85 -5.80 -20.89 5.10
CA LEU A 85 -7.12 -20.26 5.22
C LEU A 85 -7.75 -20.47 6.61
N ALA A 86 -7.33 -21.49 7.35
CA ALA A 86 -7.82 -21.70 8.71
C ALA A 86 -7.35 -20.57 9.65
N PRO A 87 -8.19 -20.18 10.63
CA PRO A 87 -7.80 -19.26 11.70
C PRO A 87 -6.54 -19.73 12.45
N ASP A 88 -5.59 -18.83 12.66
CA ASP A 88 -4.38 -19.10 13.46
C ASP A 88 -4.38 -18.26 14.74
N GLU A 89 -4.22 -18.90 15.90
CA GLU A 89 -4.23 -18.24 17.21
C GLU A 89 -3.09 -17.20 17.36
N THR A 90 -1.91 -17.46 16.76
CA THR A 90 -0.77 -16.54 16.79
C THR A 90 -1.01 -15.26 15.99
N LEU A 91 -2.06 -15.25 15.16
CA LEU A 91 -2.53 -14.11 14.36
C LEU A 91 -3.82 -13.50 14.92
N GLY A 92 -4.23 -13.90 16.12
CA GLY A 92 -5.46 -13.44 16.76
C GLY A 92 -6.71 -14.02 16.09
N GLY A 93 -6.66 -15.29 15.67
CA GLY A 93 -7.77 -15.98 15.00
C GLY A 93 -7.98 -15.57 13.54
N ARG A 94 -7.01 -14.88 12.94
CA ARG A 94 -7.06 -14.48 11.53
C ARG A 94 -6.37 -15.49 10.63
N SER A 95 -6.86 -15.62 9.40
CA SER A 95 -6.24 -16.47 8.38
C SER A 95 -4.88 -15.90 7.95
N PRO A 96 -3.79 -16.69 8.01
CA PRO A 96 -2.49 -16.31 7.46
C PRO A 96 -2.56 -15.89 5.98
N LEU A 97 -3.24 -16.68 5.14
CA LEU A 97 -3.33 -16.38 3.71
C LEU A 97 -4.08 -15.07 3.44
N LEU A 98 -5.13 -14.79 4.21
CA LEU A 98 -5.89 -13.55 4.09
C LEU A 98 -5.10 -12.33 4.57
N ILE A 99 -4.27 -12.48 5.60
CA ILE A 99 -3.32 -11.44 6.04
C ILE A 99 -2.31 -11.14 4.92
N LEU A 100 -1.80 -12.17 4.25
CA LEU A 100 -0.90 -11.96 3.12
C LEU A 100 -1.59 -11.22 1.98
N ALA A 101 -2.75 -11.72 1.54
CA ALA A 101 -3.50 -11.16 0.45
C ALA A 101 -3.87 -9.70 0.72
N SER A 102 -4.34 -9.39 1.92
CA SER A 102 -4.69 -8.03 2.33
C SER A 102 -3.48 -7.11 2.45
N SER A 103 -2.34 -7.60 2.94
CA SER A 103 -1.09 -6.83 3.00
C SER A 103 -0.60 -6.46 1.60
N VAL A 104 -0.55 -7.41 0.66
CA VAL A 104 -0.14 -7.14 -0.73
C VAL A 104 -1.13 -6.20 -1.40
N SER A 105 -2.43 -6.41 -1.19
CA SER A 105 -3.48 -5.56 -1.74
C SER A 105 -3.37 -4.12 -1.23
N HIS A 106 -3.12 -3.92 0.07
CA HIS A 106 -2.89 -2.59 0.65
C HIS A 106 -1.66 -1.91 0.04
N THR A 107 -0.53 -2.64 -0.07
CA THR A 107 0.69 -2.14 -0.71
C THR A 107 0.42 -1.65 -2.14
N VAL A 108 -0.20 -2.48 -2.97
CA VAL A 108 -0.52 -2.14 -4.36
C VAL A 108 -1.50 -0.97 -4.42
N PHE A 109 -2.52 -0.96 -3.58
CA PHE A 109 -3.53 0.11 -3.56
C PHE A 109 -2.91 1.48 -3.26
N ILE A 110 -2.04 1.56 -2.25
CA ILE A 110 -1.32 2.79 -1.91
C ILE A 110 -0.41 3.24 -3.07
N GLN A 111 0.29 2.31 -3.71
CA GLN A 111 1.16 2.61 -4.86
C GLN A 111 0.35 3.15 -6.04
N VAL A 112 -0.81 2.55 -6.33
CA VAL A 112 -1.72 3.04 -7.39
C VAL A 112 -2.24 4.44 -7.05
N ILE A 113 -2.65 4.71 -5.81
CA ILE A 113 -3.07 6.05 -5.40
C ILE A 113 -1.94 7.07 -5.59
N ALA A 114 -0.71 6.73 -5.20
CA ALA A 114 0.44 7.60 -5.36
C ALA A 114 0.74 7.90 -6.84
N ILE A 115 0.63 6.89 -7.72
CA ILE A 115 0.75 7.06 -9.18
C ILE A 115 -0.34 8.00 -9.71
N LEU A 116 -1.60 7.76 -9.36
CA LEU A 116 -2.71 8.61 -9.79
C LEU A 116 -2.54 10.06 -9.33
N LEU A 117 -2.08 10.25 -8.08
CA LEU A 117 -1.80 11.57 -7.54
C LEU A 117 -0.63 12.25 -8.28
N ALA A 118 0.41 11.50 -8.68
CA ALA A 118 1.52 12.02 -9.46
C ALA A 118 1.08 12.48 -10.86
N ILE A 119 0.22 11.70 -11.55
CA ILE A 119 -0.36 12.08 -12.85
C ILE A 119 -1.18 13.37 -12.72
N VAL A 120 -2.06 13.42 -11.71
CA VAL A 120 -2.85 14.62 -11.42
C VAL A 120 -1.93 15.80 -11.11
N PHE A 121 -0.90 15.63 -10.29
CA PHE A 121 0.03 16.71 -9.94
C PHE A 121 0.80 17.25 -11.15
N GLN A 122 1.32 16.38 -12.03
CA GLN A 122 2.01 16.78 -13.26
C GLN A 122 1.10 17.53 -14.25
N SER A 123 -0.20 17.26 -14.22
CA SER A 123 -1.19 17.93 -15.06
C SER A 123 -1.45 19.39 -14.66
N LYS A 124 -0.86 19.85 -13.53
CA LYS A 124 -1.04 21.21 -12.97
C LYS A 124 -2.53 21.64 -12.91
N PRO A 125 -3.42 20.85 -12.29
CA PRO A 125 -4.87 21.00 -12.39
C PRO A 125 -5.42 22.24 -11.66
N PHE A 126 -4.62 22.85 -10.77
CA PHE A 126 -5.01 24.02 -10.01
C PHE A 126 -4.38 25.27 -10.63
N PRO A 127 -5.10 26.02 -11.48
CA PRO A 127 -4.60 27.29 -12.01
C PRO A 127 -4.43 28.30 -10.88
N THR A 128 -3.32 29.04 -10.90
CA THR A 128 -3.11 30.18 -10.02
C THR A 128 -4.01 31.33 -10.46
N LEU A 129 -5.17 31.47 -9.82
CA LEU A 129 -6.02 32.66 -9.98
C LEU A 129 -5.26 33.88 -9.45
N GLU A 130 -5.27 34.99 -10.20
CA GLU A 130 -4.70 36.26 -9.74
C GLU A 130 -5.32 36.66 -8.38
N GLY A 131 -4.48 37.06 -7.43
CA GLY A 131 -4.89 37.37 -6.05
C GLY A 131 -4.93 36.17 -5.07
N PHE A 132 -4.89 34.92 -5.55
CA PHE A 132 -4.91 33.71 -4.70
C PHE A 132 -3.60 32.92 -4.67
N GLU A 133 -2.50 33.52 -5.14
CA GLU A 133 -1.18 32.87 -5.27
C GLU A 133 -0.69 32.20 -3.99
N LYS A 134 -0.90 32.84 -2.82
CA LYS A 134 -0.52 32.27 -1.52
C LYS A 134 -1.28 30.98 -1.21
N TRP A 135 -2.59 30.97 -1.45
CA TRP A 135 -3.43 29.79 -1.22
C TRP A 135 -3.09 28.67 -2.20
N ALA A 136 -2.91 29.00 -3.48
CA ALA A 136 -2.49 28.04 -4.49
C ALA A 136 -1.14 27.40 -4.14
N LYS A 137 -0.17 28.19 -3.64
CA LYS A 137 1.13 27.69 -3.19
C LYS A 137 1.00 26.75 -1.99
N ILE A 138 0.18 27.09 -0.99
CA ILE A 138 -0.04 26.24 0.19
C ILE A 138 -0.69 24.91 -0.22
N ILE A 139 -1.72 24.95 -1.07
CA ILE A 139 -2.41 23.76 -1.57
C ILE A 139 -1.45 22.89 -2.38
N ASN A 140 -0.72 23.47 -3.34
CA ASN A 140 0.23 22.73 -4.17
C ASN A 140 1.33 22.09 -3.32
N ASN A 141 1.88 22.82 -2.35
CA ASN A 141 2.88 22.26 -1.43
C ASN A 141 2.28 21.12 -0.59
N SER A 142 1.07 21.28 -0.06
CA SER A 142 0.41 20.28 0.77
C SER A 142 0.15 18.99 -0.01
N ILE A 143 -0.36 19.11 -1.25
CA ILE A 143 -0.53 17.98 -2.16
C ILE A 143 0.81 17.34 -2.48
N SER A 144 1.84 18.15 -2.71
CA SER A 144 3.18 17.67 -3.02
C SER A 144 3.81 16.87 -1.86
N PHE A 145 3.66 17.35 -0.63
CA PHE A 145 4.09 16.63 0.58
C PHE A 145 3.30 15.33 0.76
N GLY A 146 1.97 15.37 0.56
CA GLY A 146 1.13 14.17 0.59
C GLY A 146 1.53 13.15 -0.47
N GLY A 147 1.84 13.60 -1.68
CA GLY A 147 2.31 12.76 -2.78
C GLY A 147 3.67 12.13 -2.51
N LEU A 148 4.64 12.91 -2.00
CA LEU A 148 5.92 12.38 -1.56
C LEU A 148 5.74 11.35 -0.43
N PHE A 149 4.88 11.65 0.55
CA PHE A 149 4.56 10.72 1.63
C PHE A 149 4.01 9.40 1.11
N LEU A 150 2.98 9.42 0.25
CA LEU A 150 2.41 8.21 -0.32
C LEU A 150 3.41 7.44 -1.19
N THR A 151 4.31 8.14 -1.88
CA THR A 151 5.38 7.51 -2.67
C THR A 151 6.34 6.75 -1.78
N VAL A 152 6.88 7.41 -0.74
CA VAL A 152 7.78 6.78 0.23
C VAL A 152 7.06 5.66 0.98
N TYR A 153 5.82 5.88 1.42
CA TYR A 153 5.02 4.89 2.12
C TYR A 153 4.77 3.65 1.24
N GLY A 154 4.39 3.83 -0.02
CA GLY A 154 4.22 2.75 -1.00
C GLY A 154 5.50 1.93 -1.22
N ILE A 155 6.67 2.56 -1.19
CA ILE A 155 7.97 1.85 -1.25
C ILE A 155 8.21 1.06 0.03
N THR A 156 8.02 1.66 1.20
CA THR A 156 8.24 0.98 2.48
C THR A 156 7.26 -0.16 2.73
N LEU A 157 6.05 -0.09 2.18
CA LEU A 157 5.07 -1.17 2.25
C LEU A 157 5.48 -2.42 1.45
N VAL A 158 6.42 -2.30 0.50
CA VAL A 158 7.03 -3.47 -0.14
C VAL A 158 7.82 -4.27 0.89
N LEU A 159 8.59 -3.61 1.76
CA LEU A 159 9.31 -4.27 2.85
C LEU A 159 8.34 -4.94 3.83
N ALA A 160 7.24 -4.26 4.16
CA ALA A 160 6.20 -4.82 5.02
C ALA A 160 5.59 -6.10 4.40
N ALA A 161 5.30 -6.10 3.09
CA ALA A 161 4.79 -7.27 2.38
C ALA A 161 5.80 -8.43 2.36
N VAL A 162 7.09 -8.15 2.12
CA VAL A 162 8.17 -9.15 2.17
C VAL A 162 8.27 -9.80 3.56
N PHE A 163 8.24 -8.99 4.63
CA PHE A 163 8.26 -9.51 5.99
C PHE A 163 6.98 -10.29 6.35
N SER A 164 5.83 -9.92 5.79
CA SER A 164 4.58 -10.67 5.93
C SER A 164 4.70 -12.07 5.30
N ILE A 165 5.24 -12.17 4.08
CA ILE A 165 5.53 -13.45 3.42
C ILE A 165 6.45 -14.31 4.29
N PHE A 166 7.55 -13.72 4.79
CA PHE A 166 8.51 -14.43 5.63
C PHE A 166 7.88 -14.95 6.92
N ARG A 167 7.06 -14.14 7.59
CA ARG A 167 6.32 -14.55 8.80
C ARG A 167 5.41 -15.74 8.52
N ILE A 168 4.70 -15.74 7.39
CA ILE A 168 3.74 -16.81 7.05
C ILE A 168 4.46 -18.08 6.62
N LEU A 169 5.61 -18.00 5.93
CA LEU A 169 6.45 -19.15 5.66
C LEU A 169 6.89 -19.86 6.95
N HIS A 170 7.18 -19.11 8.01
CA HIS A 170 7.51 -19.67 9.31
C HIS A 170 6.31 -20.30 10.04
N ILE A 171 5.08 -19.86 9.75
CA ILE A 171 3.86 -20.51 10.25
C ILE A 171 3.60 -21.81 9.48
N LYS A 172 3.76 -21.78 8.15
CA LYS A 172 3.61 -22.96 7.28
C LYS A 172 4.42 -24.16 7.78
N THR A 173 5.67 -23.96 8.20
CA THR A 173 6.51 -25.04 8.73
C THR A 173 6.00 -25.67 10.02
N ARG A 174 5.10 -25.02 10.77
CA ARG A 174 4.45 -25.58 11.96
C ARG A 174 3.23 -26.42 11.63
N ILE A 175 2.49 -26.07 10.58
CA ILE A 175 1.22 -26.73 10.21
C ILE A 175 1.46 -28.02 9.40
N VAL A 176 2.60 -28.12 8.69
CA VAL A 176 2.92 -29.27 7.82
C VAL A 176 3.75 -30.36 8.54
N LYS A 177 4.16 -30.13 9.79
CA LYS A 177 4.68 -31.18 10.67
C LYS A 177 3.56 -32.08 11.16
#